data_AF-A0A7J8YI53-F1
#
_entry.id   AF-A0A7J8YI53-F1
#
_cell.length_a   1.000
_cell.length_b   1.000
_cell.length_c   1.000
_cell.angle_alpha   90.00
_cell.angle_beta   90.00
_cell.angle_gamma   90.00
#
_symmetry.space_group_name_H-M   'P 1'
#
loop_
_entity.id
_entity.type
_entity.pdbx_description
1 polymer ?
#
loop_
_entity_poly.entity_id
_entity_poly.type
_entity_poly.pdbx_seq_one_letter_code
_entity_poly.pdbx_strand_id
1 'polypeptide(L)'
;MAGEWNYTSGKWSGDLNDKGIQTSEDYRFYAISAKFPEVNNKGKTLVFQFSVKHEQQLDCGGGYMKLLSGDIDQKNFGGDTPYSIMFGPDICGSTKKVHAILHYKGTNHLMKKEVPCETDQLTHVYTFILHPDATYKILIDNVEKRTGSLYTDWDLLPPKRIKDPSAKKPEDWDDKEFIPDPEDKKPEGYDDIPKEIPDPDAKKVVI
;
A
#
# COMPACT_ATOMS: atom_id res chain seq x y z
N MET A 1 3.00 -8.60 -27.42
CA MET A 1 2.71 -10.05 -27.29
C MET A 1 2.97 -10.43 -25.84
N ALA A 2 2.11 -11.25 -25.25
CA ALA A 2 2.31 -11.74 -23.88
C ALA A 2 3.50 -12.72 -23.85
N GLY A 3 4.16 -12.83 -22.70
CA GLY A 3 5.27 -13.78 -22.52
C GLY A 3 4.82 -15.24 -22.52
N GLU A 4 5.74 -16.14 -22.82
CA GLU A 4 5.47 -17.59 -22.89
C GLU A 4 5.53 -18.27 -21.51
N TRP A 5 4.62 -19.21 -21.28
CA TRP A 5 4.54 -19.98 -20.04
C TRP A 5 5.14 -21.38 -20.20
N ASN A 6 5.93 -21.78 -19.22
CA ASN A 6 6.48 -23.14 -19.09
C ASN A 6 5.70 -23.97 -18.07
N TYR A 7 5.60 -25.27 -18.31
CA TYR A 7 5.11 -26.25 -17.33
C TYR A 7 6.28 -27.06 -16.77
N THR A 8 6.75 -26.68 -15.57
CA THR A 8 8.00 -27.19 -15.00
C THR A 8 8.00 -27.11 -13.48
N SER A 9 8.85 -27.90 -12.82
CA SER A 9 9.10 -27.83 -11.39
C SER A 9 10.22 -26.84 -11.01
N GLY A 10 10.79 -26.14 -12.00
CA GLY A 10 11.91 -25.20 -11.80
C GLY A 10 13.28 -25.88 -11.90
N LYS A 11 14.34 -25.13 -11.56
CA LYS A 11 15.72 -25.63 -11.52
C LYS A 11 15.95 -26.59 -10.35
N TRP A 12 15.20 -26.41 -9.27
CA TRP A 12 15.20 -27.29 -8.11
C TRP A 12 13.79 -27.37 -7.52
N SER A 13 13.43 -28.52 -6.96
CA SER A 13 12.12 -28.75 -6.34
C SER A 13 12.21 -29.74 -5.19
N GLY A 14 11.18 -29.79 -4.35
CA GLY A 14 11.05 -30.83 -3.32
C GLY A 14 10.73 -32.18 -3.95
N ASP A 15 9.81 -32.19 -4.91
CA ASP A 15 9.45 -33.32 -5.76
C ASP A 15 9.49 -32.90 -7.25
N LEU A 16 9.85 -33.81 -8.15
CA LEU A 16 9.84 -33.55 -9.61
C LEU A 16 8.41 -33.36 -10.17
N ASN A 17 7.40 -33.77 -9.40
CA ASN A 17 5.98 -33.58 -9.69
C ASN A 17 5.42 -32.24 -9.21
N ASP A 18 6.21 -31.41 -8.50
CA ASP A 18 5.83 -30.04 -8.09
C ASP A 18 5.82 -29.07 -9.29
N LYS A 19 5.20 -29.47 -10.40
CA LYS A 19 5.15 -28.70 -11.62
C LYS A 19 4.09 -27.62 -11.52
N GLY A 20 4.46 -26.41 -11.92
CA GLY A 20 3.58 -25.26 -12.00
C GLY A 20 3.71 -24.53 -13.32
N ILE A 21 3.00 -23.40 -13.41
CA ILE A 21 3.16 -22.44 -14.50
C ILE A 21 4.30 -21.47 -14.17
N GLN A 22 5.31 -21.39 -15.04
CA GLN A 22 6.47 -20.53 -14.85
C GLN A 22 6.61 -19.55 -16.02
N THR A 23 6.87 -18.28 -15.71
CA THR A 23 7.25 -17.25 -16.69
C THR A 23 8.62 -17.55 -17.28
N SER A 24 8.78 -17.49 -18.60
CA SER A 24 10.01 -17.95 -19.30
C SER A 24 10.97 -16.83 -19.75
N GLU A 25 10.43 -15.65 -20.02
CA GLU A 25 11.14 -14.47 -20.53
C GLU A 25 11.18 -13.34 -19.49
N ASP A 26 12.33 -12.66 -19.41
CA ASP A 26 12.49 -11.44 -18.64
C ASP A 26 11.78 -10.25 -19.32
N TYR A 27 11.40 -9.24 -18.53
CA TYR A 27 10.81 -7.97 -19.01
C TYR A 27 9.57 -8.13 -19.91
N ARG A 28 8.73 -9.13 -19.63
CA ARG A 28 7.46 -9.38 -20.33
C ARG A 28 6.26 -9.20 -19.41
N PHE A 29 5.16 -8.75 -20.00
CA PHE A 29 3.84 -8.89 -19.38
C PHE A 29 3.29 -10.28 -19.66
N TYR A 30 2.67 -10.87 -18.64
CA TYR A 30 2.07 -12.18 -18.70
C TYR A 30 0.57 -12.11 -18.46
N ALA A 31 -0.17 -12.89 -19.22
CA ALA A 31 -1.61 -13.04 -19.07
C ALA A 31 -1.98 -14.48 -19.37
N ILE A 32 -2.54 -15.17 -18.37
CA ILE A 32 -3.19 -16.46 -18.52
C ILE A 32 -4.44 -16.45 -17.65
N SER A 33 -5.50 -17.06 -18.14
CA SER A 33 -6.77 -17.17 -17.40
C SER A 33 -7.31 -18.58 -17.56
N ALA A 34 -8.05 -19.03 -16.55
CA ALA A 34 -8.72 -20.32 -16.56
C ALA A 34 -10.15 -20.14 -16.03
N LYS A 35 -11.13 -20.51 -16.85
CA LYS A 35 -12.54 -20.55 -16.44
C LYS A 35 -12.74 -21.72 -15.48
N PHE A 36 -13.47 -21.46 -14.41
CA PHE A 36 -13.92 -22.45 -13.43
C PHE A 36 -15.44 -22.31 -13.24
N PRO A 37 -16.11 -23.28 -12.58
CA PRO A 37 -17.54 -23.17 -12.29
C PRO A 37 -17.87 -21.87 -11.57
N GLU A 38 -18.98 -21.23 -11.93
CA GLU A 38 -19.39 -19.96 -11.32
C GLU A 38 -19.57 -20.13 -9.80
N VAL A 39 -19.01 -19.18 -9.05
CA VAL A 39 -19.08 -19.15 -7.58
C VAL A 39 -19.72 -17.87 -7.10
N ASN A 40 -20.49 -17.97 -6.02
CA ASN A 40 -21.05 -16.85 -5.29
C ASN A 40 -20.80 -17.06 -3.79
N ASN A 41 -20.17 -16.07 -3.15
CA ASN A 41 -19.84 -16.10 -1.73
C ASN A 41 -20.87 -15.39 -0.84
N LYS A 42 -22.07 -15.03 -1.35
CA LYS A 42 -23.12 -14.42 -0.54
C LYS A 42 -23.50 -15.33 0.64
N GLY A 43 -23.30 -14.84 1.87
CA GLY A 43 -23.58 -15.58 3.11
C GLY A 43 -22.60 -16.72 3.39
N LYS A 44 -21.48 -16.81 2.65
CA LYS A 44 -20.48 -17.88 2.80
C LYS A 44 -19.07 -17.28 2.88
N THR A 45 -18.16 -18.01 3.49
CA THR A 45 -16.74 -17.65 3.47
C THR A 45 -16.15 -17.97 2.09
N LEU A 46 -15.42 -17.01 1.50
CA LEU A 46 -14.56 -17.22 0.35
C LEU A 46 -13.14 -17.51 0.86
N VAL A 47 -12.51 -18.55 0.34
CA VAL A 47 -11.09 -18.84 0.54
C VAL A 47 -10.41 -18.82 -0.82
N PHE A 48 -9.46 -17.92 -1.00
CA PHE A 48 -8.65 -17.79 -2.21
C PHE A 48 -7.19 -18.05 -1.87
N GLN A 49 -6.66 -19.19 -2.32
CA GLN A 49 -5.33 -19.66 -1.96
C GLN A 49 -4.57 -20.14 -3.19
N PHE A 50 -3.28 -19.81 -3.24
CA PHE A 50 -2.34 -20.33 -4.22
C PHE A 50 -0.92 -20.25 -3.67
N SER A 51 0.03 -20.90 -4.34
CA SER A 51 1.45 -20.82 -4.01
C SER A 51 2.24 -20.10 -5.10
N VAL A 52 3.30 -19.41 -4.69
CA VAL A 52 4.23 -18.71 -5.57
C VAL A 52 5.65 -19.03 -5.14
N LYS A 53 6.53 -19.29 -6.11
CA LYS A 53 7.96 -19.47 -5.90
C LYS A 53 8.71 -18.50 -6.81
N HIS A 54 9.51 -17.61 -6.23
CA HIS A 54 10.37 -16.69 -6.98
C HIS A 54 11.81 -17.23 -7.05
N GLU A 55 11.97 -18.36 -7.75
CA GLU A 55 13.25 -19.07 -7.87
C GLU A 55 14.39 -18.19 -8.46
N GLN A 56 14.03 -17.21 -9.29
CA GLN A 56 14.97 -16.36 -10.02
C GLN A 56 15.53 -15.17 -9.22
N GLN A 57 15.27 -15.10 -7.91
CA GLN A 57 15.65 -13.95 -7.08
C GLN A 57 15.06 -12.64 -7.64
N LEU A 58 13.73 -12.56 -7.66
CA LEU A 58 12.97 -11.51 -8.31
C LEU A 58 13.29 -10.11 -7.74
N ASP A 59 13.71 -9.19 -8.62
CA ASP A 59 13.92 -7.77 -8.27
C ASP A 59 12.67 -6.92 -8.52
N CYS A 60 11.99 -7.12 -9.66
CA CYS A 60 10.71 -6.49 -9.96
C CYS A 60 9.78 -7.40 -10.77
N GLY A 61 8.61 -7.72 -10.21
CA GLY A 61 7.53 -8.49 -10.83
C GLY A 61 6.39 -8.78 -9.84
N GLY A 62 5.19 -9.01 -10.41
CA GLY A 62 4.01 -9.40 -9.67
C GLY A 62 3.81 -10.91 -9.64
N GLY A 63 3.46 -11.45 -8.48
CA GLY A 63 3.05 -12.85 -8.29
C GLY A 63 1.59 -12.98 -7.86
N TYR A 64 0.74 -12.01 -8.19
CA TYR A 64 -0.67 -11.99 -7.78
C TYR A 64 -1.61 -12.62 -8.81
N MET A 65 -2.77 -13.06 -8.33
CA MET A 65 -3.86 -13.55 -9.15
C MET A 65 -5.07 -12.62 -9.09
N LYS A 66 -5.87 -12.62 -10.17
CA LYS A 66 -7.15 -11.90 -10.25
C LYS A 66 -8.31 -12.90 -10.28
N LEU A 67 -9.30 -12.73 -9.41
CA LEU A 67 -10.60 -13.37 -9.52
C LEU A 67 -11.51 -12.50 -10.37
N LEU A 68 -11.93 -13.04 -11.51
CA LEU A 68 -12.65 -12.32 -12.54
C LEU A 68 -14.16 -12.50 -12.33
N SER A 69 -14.94 -11.44 -12.57
CA SER A 69 -16.40 -11.44 -12.41
C SER A 69 -17.10 -11.48 -13.77
N GLY A 70 -18.14 -12.30 -13.88
CA GLY A 70 -18.97 -12.39 -15.07
C GLY A 70 -18.30 -13.08 -16.26
N ASP A 71 -18.94 -12.98 -17.42
CA ASP A 71 -18.38 -13.48 -18.67
C ASP A 71 -17.35 -12.51 -19.23
N ILE A 72 -16.08 -12.89 -19.12
CA ILE A 72 -14.95 -12.17 -19.69
C ILE A 72 -14.47 -12.83 -20.98
N ASP A 73 -14.02 -12.00 -21.92
CA ASP A 73 -13.29 -12.51 -23.08
C ASP A 73 -11.87 -12.91 -22.69
N GLN A 74 -11.68 -14.19 -22.37
CA GLN A 74 -10.39 -14.75 -21.99
C GLN A 74 -9.31 -14.57 -23.06
N LYS A 75 -9.68 -14.43 -24.35
CA LYS A 75 -8.71 -14.20 -25.43
C LYS A 75 -8.10 -12.81 -25.38
N ASN A 76 -8.83 -11.85 -24.81
CA ASN A 76 -8.43 -10.46 -24.64
C ASN A 76 -8.15 -10.12 -23.17
N PHE A 77 -7.88 -11.13 -22.33
CA PHE A 77 -7.53 -10.93 -20.92
C PHE A 77 -6.20 -10.17 -20.77
N GLY A 78 -6.18 -9.17 -19.89
CA GLY A 78 -4.99 -8.36 -19.63
C GLY A 78 -5.08 -7.51 -18.36
N GLY A 79 -4.23 -6.47 -18.33
CA GLY A 79 -4.12 -5.55 -17.18
C GLY A 79 -5.42 -4.85 -16.83
N ASP A 80 -6.15 -4.39 -17.84
CA ASP A 80 -7.37 -3.58 -17.69
C ASP A 80 -8.65 -4.40 -17.58
N THR A 81 -8.58 -5.74 -17.69
CA THR A 81 -9.77 -6.59 -17.55
C THR A 81 -10.34 -6.43 -16.13
N PRO A 82 -11.64 -6.12 -15.99
CA PRO A 82 -12.30 -6.03 -14.70
C PRO A 82 -12.16 -7.32 -13.89
N TYR A 83 -11.95 -7.15 -12.58
CA TYR A 83 -11.82 -8.24 -11.62
C TYR A 83 -12.60 -7.91 -10.36
N SER A 84 -13.03 -8.93 -9.63
CA SER A 84 -13.64 -8.76 -8.30
C SER A 84 -12.58 -8.59 -7.22
N ILE A 85 -11.51 -9.38 -7.27
CA ILE A 85 -10.44 -9.42 -6.26
C ILE A 85 -9.11 -9.58 -6.99
N MET A 86 -8.10 -8.79 -6.60
CA MET A 86 -6.69 -9.06 -6.94
C MET A 86 -5.93 -9.32 -5.64
N PHE A 87 -5.28 -10.48 -5.55
CA PHE A 87 -4.58 -10.90 -4.33
C PHE A 87 -3.25 -11.59 -4.63
N GLY A 88 -2.21 -11.24 -3.89
CA GLY A 88 -0.91 -11.90 -3.93
C GLY A 88 0.30 -10.96 -3.81
N PRO A 89 1.52 -11.52 -3.81
CA PRO A 89 2.74 -10.76 -3.67
C PRO A 89 3.04 -9.88 -4.89
N ASP A 90 3.65 -8.73 -4.64
CA ASP A 90 4.17 -7.80 -5.63
C ASP A 90 5.49 -7.23 -5.10
N ILE A 91 6.55 -7.47 -5.87
CA ILE A 91 7.92 -7.10 -5.53
C ILE A 91 8.39 -6.16 -6.63
N CYS A 92 8.85 -4.97 -6.29
CA CYS A 92 9.54 -4.09 -7.22
C CYS A 92 10.48 -3.15 -6.46
N GLY A 93 11.77 -3.49 -6.46
CA GLY A 93 12.80 -2.77 -5.72
C GLY A 93 12.50 -2.74 -4.22
N SER A 94 12.28 -1.55 -3.67
CA SER A 94 11.93 -1.37 -2.25
C SER A 94 10.47 -1.70 -1.92
N THR A 95 9.59 -1.78 -2.93
CA THR A 95 8.18 -2.11 -2.72
C THR A 95 8.02 -3.62 -2.68
N LYS A 96 7.70 -4.17 -1.50
CA LYS A 96 7.56 -5.62 -1.29
C LYS A 96 6.33 -5.89 -0.43
N LYS A 97 5.20 -6.11 -1.08
CA LYS A 97 3.92 -6.25 -0.36
C LYS A 97 2.97 -7.23 -1.00
N VAL A 98 2.02 -7.70 -0.21
CA VAL A 98 0.87 -8.47 -0.66
C VAL A 98 -0.25 -7.50 -1.01
N HIS A 99 -0.67 -7.49 -2.27
CA HIS A 99 -1.90 -6.82 -2.68
C HIS A 99 -3.12 -7.60 -2.19
N ALA A 100 -4.13 -6.86 -1.76
CA ALA A 100 -5.48 -7.35 -1.50
C ALA A 100 -6.45 -6.25 -1.95
N ILE A 101 -6.74 -6.22 -3.25
CA ILE A 101 -7.54 -5.17 -3.89
C ILE A 101 -8.96 -5.69 -4.11
N LEU A 102 -9.95 -4.90 -3.70
CA LEU A 102 -11.37 -5.22 -3.86
C LEU A 102 -12.01 -4.28 -4.85
N HIS A 103 -12.74 -4.83 -5.82
CA HIS A 103 -13.55 -4.02 -6.72
C HIS A 103 -14.92 -3.74 -6.10
N TYR A 104 -15.24 -2.46 -5.91
CA TYR A 104 -16.51 -2.04 -5.33
C TYR A 104 -16.96 -0.71 -5.94
N LYS A 105 -18.24 -0.67 -6.38
CA LYS A 105 -18.86 0.50 -7.02
C LYS A 105 -18.07 1.06 -8.21
N GLY A 106 -17.53 0.18 -9.06
CA GLY A 106 -16.86 0.57 -10.29
C GLY A 106 -15.40 0.99 -10.11
N THR A 107 -14.85 0.95 -8.89
CA THR A 107 -13.46 1.29 -8.62
C THR A 107 -12.73 0.19 -7.85
N ASN A 108 -11.41 0.14 -8.04
CA ASN A 108 -10.53 -0.80 -7.34
C ASN A 108 -10.00 -0.13 -6.07
N HIS A 109 -10.28 -0.74 -4.92
CA HIS A 109 -9.87 -0.24 -3.61
C HIS A 109 -8.69 -1.02 -3.10
N LEU A 110 -7.57 -0.34 -2.89
CA LEU A 110 -6.37 -0.92 -2.29
C LEU A 110 -6.54 -1.00 -0.77
N MET A 111 -5.97 -2.03 -0.16
CA MET A 111 -5.89 -2.13 1.29
C MET A 111 -4.97 -1.03 1.83
N LYS A 112 -5.41 -0.34 2.87
CA LYS A 112 -4.67 0.78 3.49
C LYS A 112 -3.38 0.35 4.17
N LYS A 113 -3.40 -0.85 4.74
CA LYS A 113 -2.31 -1.37 5.54
C LYS A 113 -1.52 -2.35 4.71
N GLU A 114 -0.20 -2.20 4.70
CA GLU A 114 0.67 -3.07 3.93
C GLU A 114 0.91 -4.37 4.70
N VAL A 115 1.02 -5.47 3.95
CA VAL A 115 1.43 -6.78 4.44
C VAL A 115 2.71 -7.13 3.68
N PRO A 116 3.85 -7.35 4.36
CA PRO A 116 5.08 -7.72 3.68
C PRO A 116 4.92 -9.09 3.02
N CYS A 117 5.50 -9.25 1.83
CA CYS A 117 5.59 -10.54 1.17
C CYS A 117 6.96 -11.18 1.45
N GLU A 118 7.01 -12.51 1.34
CA GLU A 118 8.25 -13.27 1.46
C GLU A 118 9.09 -13.07 0.18
N THR A 119 10.41 -12.99 0.33
CA THR A 119 11.33 -12.55 -0.75
C THR A 119 12.51 -13.48 -0.98
N ASP A 120 12.51 -14.63 -0.31
CA ASP A 120 13.47 -15.69 -0.61
C ASP A 120 13.03 -16.47 -1.88
N GLN A 121 13.76 -17.53 -2.21
CA GLN A 121 13.53 -18.34 -3.42
C GLN A 121 12.66 -19.58 -3.16
N LEU A 122 12.12 -19.73 -1.95
CA LEU A 122 11.26 -20.83 -1.56
C LEU A 122 9.83 -20.65 -2.10
N THR A 123 9.07 -21.73 -2.03
CA THR A 123 7.65 -21.71 -2.35
C THR A 123 6.90 -21.22 -1.13
N HIS A 124 6.12 -20.15 -1.29
CA HIS A 124 5.25 -19.62 -0.27
C HIS A 124 3.78 -19.75 -0.66
N VAL A 125 2.93 -20.03 0.32
CA VAL A 125 1.48 -20.16 0.15
C VAL A 125 0.81 -18.88 0.62
N TYR A 126 0.03 -18.24 -0.25
CA TYR A 126 -0.73 -17.04 0.05
C TYR A 126 -2.21 -17.38 0.12
N THR A 127 -2.86 -17.04 1.24
CA THR A 127 -4.28 -17.32 1.47
C THR A 127 -5.02 -16.06 1.86
N PHE A 128 -6.06 -15.72 1.11
CA PHE A 128 -7.02 -14.68 1.45
C PHE A 128 -8.35 -15.31 1.84
N ILE A 129 -8.82 -15.02 3.05
CA ILE A 129 -10.09 -15.51 3.58
C ILE A 129 -11.00 -14.31 3.75
N LEU A 130 -12.16 -14.33 3.11
CA LEU A 130 -13.19 -13.29 3.23
C LEU A 130 -14.46 -13.89 3.84
N HIS A 131 -14.85 -13.39 5.00
CA HIS A 131 -16.00 -13.85 5.76
C HIS A 131 -17.27 -13.07 5.40
N PRO A 132 -18.46 -13.67 5.58
CA PRO A 132 -19.74 -13.03 5.27
C PRO A 132 -20.09 -11.85 6.21
N ASP A 133 -19.41 -11.71 7.35
CA ASP A 133 -19.55 -10.60 8.30
C ASP A 133 -18.64 -9.40 7.95
N ALA A 134 -18.07 -9.39 6.74
CA ALA A 134 -17.13 -8.39 6.25
C ALA A 134 -15.81 -8.31 7.06
N THR A 135 -15.41 -9.41 7.68
CA THR A 135 -14.04 -9.62 8.18
C THR A 135 -13.19 -10.39 7.18
N TYR A 136 -11.87 -10.25 7.28
CA TYR A 136 -10.92 -10.93 6.41
C TYR A 136 -9.70 -11.43 7.18
N LYS A 137 -9.01 -12.41 6.59
CA LYS A 137 -7.67 -12.83 7.01
C LYS A 137 -6.74 -12.96 5.82
N ILE A 138 -5.47 -12.61 6.02
CA ILE A 138 -4.37 -12.93 5.11
C ILE A 138 -3.40 -13.83 5.85
N LEU A 139 -3.18 -15.01 5.31
CA LEU A 139 -2.19 -15.95 5.80
C LEU A 139 -1.08 -16.08 4.75
N ILE A 140 0.15 -16.21 5.24
CA ILE A 140 1.30 -16.60 4.44
C ILE A 140 1.89 -17.84 5.12
N ASP A 141 2.05 -18.93 4.36
CA ASP A 141 2.49 -20.23 4.86
C ASP A 141 1.66 -20.75 6.03
N ASN A 142 0.34 -20.57 5.93
CA ASN A 142 -0.65 -20.88 6.97
C ASN A 142 -0.47 -20.10 8.29
N VAL A 143 0.42 -19.10 8.34
CA VAL A 143 0.58 -18.19 9.47
C VAL A 143 -0.26 -16.95 9.23
N GLU A 144 -1.13 -16.59 10.17
CA GLU A 144 -1.91 -15.35 10.11
C GLU A 144 -0.98 -14.13 10.18
N LYS A 145 -0.90 -13.38 9.08
CA LYS A 145 -0.13 -12.12 9.01
C LYS A 145 -1.03 -10.91 9.20
N ARG A 146 -2.32 -11.05 8.88
CA ARG A 146 -3.30 -9.96 8.97
C ARG A 146 -4.70 -10.50 9.24
N THR A 147 -5.43 -9.79 10.09
CA THR A 147 -6.88 -9.92 10.26
C THR A 147 -7.49 -8.53 10.44
N GLY A 148 -8.75 -8.35 10.04
CA GLY A 148 -9.42 -7.07 10.17
C GLY A 148 -10.81 -7.03 9.54
N SER A 149 -11.34 -5.83 9.34
CA SER A 149 -12.63 -5.58 8.71
C SER A 149 -12.46 -4.80 7.41
N LEU A 150 -13.27 -5.16 6.41
CA LEU A 150 -13.34 -4.43 5.15
C LEU A 150 -13.69 -2.93 5.35
N TYR A 151 -14.48 -2.61 6.38
CA TYR A 151 -14.90 -1.24 6.66
C TYR A 151 -13.79 -0.33 7.21
N THR A 152 -12.73 -0.91 7.76
CA THR A 152 -11.63 -0.14 8.37
C THR A 152 -10.40 -0.13 7.49
N ASP A 153 -10.13 -1.25 6.81
CA ASP A 153 -8.87 -1.46 6.10
C ASP A 153 -8.97 -1.13 4.59
N TRP A 154 -10.17 -0.80 4.08
CA TRP A 154 -10.41 -0.26 2.73
C TRP A 154 -11.32 0.97 2.78
N ASP A 155 -11.21 1.85 1.77
CA ASP A 155 -12.09 3.02 1.58
C ASP A 155 -13.34 2.69 0.75
N LEU A 156 -14.09 1.66 1.17
CA LEU A 156 -15.28 1.20 0.42
C LEU A 156 -16.49 2.11 0.61
N LEU A 157 -16.59 2.76 1.78
CA LEU A 157 -17.73 3.56 2.19
C LEU A 157 -17.32 5.03 2.35
N PRO A 158 -18.26 5.97 2.16
CA PRO A 158 -18.03 7.36 2.49
C PRO A 158 -17.57 7.53 3.95
N PRO A 159 -16.84 8.62 4.27
CA PRO A 159 -16.42 8.92 5.63
C PRO A 159 -17.61 8.92 6.58
N LYS A 160 -17.46 8.28 7.75
CA LYS A 160 -18.50 8.29 8.80
C LYS A 160 -18.81 9.70 9.32
N ARG A 161 -17.85 10.62 9.19
CA ARG A 161 -17.96 12.01 9.62
C ARG A 161 -17.31 12.90 8.55
N ILE A 162 -17.98 13.98 8.21
CA ILE A 162 -17.47 15.04 7.34
C ILE A 162 -17.36 16.33 8.16
N LYS A 163 -16.45 17.24 7.79
CA LYS A 163 -16.44 18.59 8.36
C LYS A 163 -17.73 19.30 7.96
N ASP A 164 -18.29 20.11 8.85
CA ASP A 164 -19.48 20.90 8.56
C ASP A 164 -19.14 21.93 7.46
N PRO A 165 -19.78 21.85 6.28
CA PRO A 165 -19.50 22.78 5.18
C PRO A 165 -19.94 24.22 5.48
N SER A 166 -20.81 24.41 6.47
CA SER A 166 -21.28 25.73 6.89
C SER A 166 -20.43 26.34 8.01
N ALA A 167 -19.55 25.56 8.65
CA ALA A 167 -18.69 26.04 9.70
C ALA A 167 -17.69 27.06 9.15
N LYS A 168 -17.76 28.27 9.68
CA LYS A 168 -16.78 29.34 9.44
C LYS A 168 -15.93 29.51 10.68
N LYS A 169 -14.67 29.83 10.47
CA LYS A 169 -13.80 30.29 11.53
C LYS A 169 -14.40 31.57 12.16
N PRO A 170 -14.58 31.64 13.48
CA PRO A 170 -15.01 32.86 14.16
C PRO A 170 -14.04 34.03 13.90
N GLU A 171 -14.55 35.26 13.91
CA GLU A 171 -13.73 36.47 13.68
C GLU A 171 -12.72 36.71 14.81
N ASP A 172 -13.02 36.26 16.02
CA ASP A 172 -12.21 36.35 17.24
C ASP A 172 -11.24 35.18 17.43
N TRP A 173 -11.11 34.31 16.43
CA TRP A 173 -10.23 33.15 16.52
C TRP A 173 -8.75 33.56 16.41
N ASP A 174 -8.04 33.51 17.53
CA ASP A 174 -6.61 33.82 17.57
C ASP A 174 -5.75 32.63 17.11
N ASP A 175 -4.99 32.84 16.03
CA ASP A 175 -4.00 31.86 15.53
C ASP A 175 -2.58 32.15 16.03
N LYS A 176 -2.37 33.21 16.80
CA LYS A 176 -1.03 33.62 17.22
C LYS A 176 -0.50 32.62 18.25
N GLU A 177 0.52 31.87 17.84
CA GLU A 177 1.26 30.95 18.71
C GLU A 177 2.02 31.69 19.83
N PHE A 178 2.46 32.92 19.55
CA PHE A 178 3.17 33.77 20.48
C PHE A 178 2.44 35.10 20.68
N ILE A 179 2.29 35.50 21.94
CA ILE A 179 1.80 36.82 22.34
C ILE A 179 2.92 37.58 23.06
N PRO A 180 3.05 38.90 22.84
CA PRO A 180 3.95 39.71 23.66
C PRO A 180 3.48 39.67 25.11
N ASP A 181 4.43 39.55 26.04
CA ASP A 181 4.12 39.57 27.46
C ASP A 181 3.56 40.96 27.83
N PRO A 182 2.31 41.06 28.31
CA PRO A 182 1.70 42.34 28.65
C PRO A 182 2.38 43.05 29.83
N GLU A 183 3.12 42.32 30.67
CA GLU A 183 3.88 42.88 31.80
C GLU A 183 5.31 43.26 31.43
N ASP A 184 5.79 42.84 30.25
CA ASP A 184 7.11 43.21 29.77
C ASP A 184 7.13 44.68 29.37
N LYS A 185 7.81 45.47 30.19
CA LYS A 185 8.04 46.88 29.95
C LYS A 185 9.48 47.02 29.49
N LYS A 186 9.63 47.68 28.34
CA LYS A 186 10.94 48.10 27.85
C LYS A 186 11.70 48.80 29.00
N PRO A 187 12.89 48.32 29.39
CA PRO A 187 13.59 48.86 30.54
C PRO A 187 14.02 50.31 30.30
N GLU A 188 14.08 51.09 31.38
CA GLU A 188 14.50 52.48 31.34
C GLU A 188 15.94 52.58 30.79
N GLY A 189 16.18 53.50 29.85
CA GLY A 189 17.48 53.66 29.20
C GLY A 189 17.78 52.73 28.02
N TYR A 190 16.88 51.80 27.66
CA TYR A 190 17.12 50.87 26.53
C TYR A 190 17.30 51.56 25.18
N ASP A 191 16.57 52.66 24.95
CA ASP A 191 16.71 53.49 23.73
C ASP A 191 17.83 54.54 23.84
N ASP A 192 18.32 54.78 25.05
CA ASP A 192 19.33 55.80 25.33
C ASP A 192 20.76 55.25 25.17
N ILE A 193 20.92 53.98 24.83
CA ILE A 193 22.22 53.37 24.50
C ILE A 193 22.66 53.89 23.13
N PRO A 194 23.71 54.74 23.05
CA PRO A 194 24.18 55.25 21.78
C PRO A 194 24.73 54.09 20.93
N LYS A 195 24.46 54.15 19.62
CA LYS A 195 24.95 53.14 18.66
C LYS A 195 26.48 53.01 18.64
N GLU A 196 27.17 54.09 18.99
CA GLU A 196 28.63 54.15 19.10
C GLU A 196 29.00 54.64 20.48
N ILE A 197 29.91 53.93 21.15
CA ILE A 197 30.53 54.35 22.41
C ILE A 197 31.99 54.73 22.15
N PRO A 198 32.51 55.79 22.78
CA PRO A 198 33.93 56.13 22.68
C PRO A 198 34.77 54.96 23.20
N ASP A 199 35.81 54.60 22.44
CA ASP A 199 36.77 53.58 22.87
C ASP A 199 37.60 54.10 24.06
N PRO A 200 37.48 53.48 25.25
CA PRO A 200 38.19 53.93 26.45
C PRO A 200 39.72 53.81 26.34
N ASP A 201 40.23 52.97 25.43
CA ASP A 201 41.66 52.75 25.21
C ASP A 201 42.26 53.66 24.11
N ALA A 202 41.43 54.46 23.44
CA ALA A 202 41.88 55.36 22.39
C ALA A 202 42.73 56.52 22.96
N LYS A 203 44.03 56.51 22.65
CA LYS A 203 44.96 57.61 22.95
C LYS A 203 45.09 58.52 21.73
N LYS A 204 44.87 59.83 21.92
CA LYS A 204 45.15 60.84 20.88
C LYS A 204 46.65 60.85 20.58
N VAL A 205 47.02 60.59 19.33
CA VAL A 205 48.40 60.78 18.85
C VAL A 205 48.66 62.28 18.82
N VAL A 206 49.55 62.77 19.68
CA VAL A 206 50.03 64.15 19.63
C VAL A 206 51.12 64.19 18.55
N ILE A 207 50.87 64.92 17.47
CA ILE A 207 51.83 65.22 16.40
C ILE A 207 52.36 66.63 16.63
#